data_AF-A0A0L6U6W3-F1
#
_entry.id   AF-A0A0L6U6W3-F1
#
_cell.length_a   1.000
_cell.length_b   1.000
_cell.length_c   1.000
_cell.angle_alpha   90.00
_cell.angle_beta   90.00
_cell.angle_gamma   90.00
#
_symmetry.space_group_name_H-M   'P 1'
#
loop_
_entity.id
_entity.type
_entity.pdbx_description
1 polymer ?
#
loop_
_entity_poly.entity_id
_entity_poly.type
_entity_poly.pdbx_seq_one_letter_code
_entity_poly.pdbx_strand_id
1 'polypeptide(L)'
;MEGDGPTGAFVLANYYQAIKDLKKKEAASSRENAFHPMYHKMITKLEEYQEEALECEPLVMATLLHPAFRLRFFAHCWPKREPSARSLLEKNFNKCVLLFTFQVGKTFSL
;
A
#
# COMPACT_ATOMS: atom_id res chain seq x y z
N MET A 1 -15.57 -4.47 2.61
CA MET A 1 -15.67 -3.44 1.56
C MET A 1 -14.31 -3.32 0.89
N GLU A 2 -14.04 -4.23 -0.04
CA GLU A 2 -12.94 -4.15 -0.99
C GLU A 2 -13.44 -3.27 -2.14
N GLY A 3 -13.04 -2.00 -2.16
CA GLY A 3 -13.48 -1.04 -3.16
C GLY A 3 -12.38 -0.73 -4.16
N ASP A 4 -12.59 -1.09 -5.42
CA ASP A 4 -12.21 -0.45 -6.72
C ASP A 4 -11.00 0.51 -6.80
N GLY A 5 -9.96 0.32 -6.01
CA GLY A 5 -8.63 0.91 -6.20
C GLY A 5 -7.58 -0.19 -6.39
N PRO A 6 -6.34 0.14 -6.79
CA PRO A 6 -5.23 -0.81 -6.77
C PRO A 6 -4.84 -1.11 -5.30
N THR A 7 -5.71 -1.84 -4.60
CA THR A 7 -5.57 -2.21 -3.18
C THR A 7 -4.31 -3.03 -2.95
N GLY A 8 -3.90 -3.81 -3.97
CA GLY A 8 -2.70 -4.65 -3.96
C GLY A 8 -1.43 -3.87 -3.57
N ALA A 9 -1.27 -2.64 -4.04
CA ALA A 9 -0.07 -1.85 -3.74
C ALA A 9 0.07 -1.48 -2.25
N PHE A 10 -1.04 -1.45 -1.50
CA PHE A 10 -1.05 -1.11 -0.08
C PHE A 10 -1.06 -2.33 0.84
N VAL A 11 -1.24 -3.55 0.32
CA VAL A 11 -1.33 -4.79 1.11
C VAL A 11 -0.13 -4.93 2.06
N LEU A 12 1.09 -4.79 1.54
CA LEU A 12 2.31 -4.89 2.35
C LEU A 12 2.41 -3.80 3.43
N ALA A 13 2.05 -2.57 3.09
CA ALA A 13 2.05 -1.46 4.05
C ALA A 13 1.00 -1.67 5.15
N ASN A 14 -0.17 -2.22 4.79
CA ASN A 14 -1.25 -2.51 5.72
C ASN A 14 -0.85 -3.63 6.69
N TYR A 15 -0.25 -4.72 6.21
CA TYR A 15 0.27 -5.78 7.08
C TYR A 15 1.30 -5.25 8.06
N TYR A 16 2.30 -4.51 7.57
CA TYR A 16 3.32 -3.93 8.42
C TYR A 16 2.73 -3.03 9.53
N GLN A 17 1.76 -2.18 9.18
CA GLN A 17 1.11 -1.30 10.15
C GLN A 17 0.26 -2.07 11.16
N ALA A 18 -0.53 -3.05 10.70
CA ALA A 18 -1.37 -3.88 11.56
C ALA A 18 -0.54 -4.69 12.57
N ILE A 19 0.54 -5.33 12.12
CA ILE A 19 1.48 -6.07 12.99
C ILE A 19 2.09 -5.13 14.02
N LYS A 20 2.57 -3.95 13.59
CA LYS A 20 3.15 -2.94 14.48
C LYS A 20 2.17 -2.51 15.57
N ASP A 21 0.91 -2.26 15.22
CA ASP A 21 -0.10 -1.82 16.18
C ASP A 21 -0.54 -2.96 17.11
N LEU A 22 -0.60 -4.20 16.62
CA LEU A 22 -0.87 -5.36 17.46
C LEU A 22 0.27 -5.65 18.44
N LYS A 23 1.54 -5.55 18.02
CA LYS A 23 2.70 -5.69 18.91
C LYS A 23 2.67 -4.66 20.04
N LYS A 24 2.25 -3.42 19.76
CA LYS A 24 2.05 -2.40 20.80
C LYS A 24 0.94 -2.78 21.78
N LYS A 25 -0.19 -3.30 21.27
CA LYS A 25 -1.32 -3.75 22.11
C LYS A 25 -0.95 -4.95 22.97
N GLU A 26 -0.21 -5.91 22.41
CA GLU A 26 0.30 -7.07 23.13
C GLU A 26 1.24 -6.64 24.27
N ALA A 27 2.21 -5.77 23.98
CA ALA A 27 3.15 -5.26 24.98
C ALA A 27 2.49 -4.42 26.09
N ALA A 28 1.41 -3.70 25.78
CA ALA A 28 0.64 -2.94 26.76
C ALA A 28 -0.34 -3.81 27.57
N SER A 29 -0.58 -5.05 27.16
CA SER A 29 -1.49 -5.97 27.82
C SER A 29 -0.77 -6.79 28.87
N SER A 30 -1.37 -6.99 30.06
CA SER A 30 -0.87 -7.97 31.02
C SER A 30 -1.00 -9.39 30.44
N ARG A 31 -0.12 -10.31 30.84
CA ARG A 31 -0.20 -11.73 30.43
C ARG A 31 -1.45 -12.44 30.96
N GLU A 32 -2.07 -11.90 32.00
CA GLU A 32 -3.32 -12.37 32.60
C GLU A 32 -4.56 -11.88 31.84
N ASN A 33 -4.39 -10.90 30.94
CA ASN A 33 -5.46 -10.45 30.08
C ASN A 33 -5.80 -11.53 29.05
N ALA A 34 -7.07 -11.91 28.96
CA ALA A 34 -7.59 -12.87 28.00
C ALA A 34 -7.26 -12.51 26.54
N PHE A 35 -7.02 -11.23 26.23
CA PHE A 35 -6.64 -10.76 24.90
C PHE A 35 -5.16 -10.98 24.56
N HIS A 36 -4.27 -11.18 25.53
CA HIS A 36 -2.84 -11.40 25.26
C HIS A 36 -2.59 -12.59 24.31
N PRO A 37 -3.13 -13.81 24.55
CA PRO A 37 -2.95 -14.92 23.59
C PRO A 37 -3.62 -14.64 22.24
N MET A 38 -4.67 -13.81 22.21
CA MET A 38 -5.33 -13.42 20.96
C MET A 38 -4.44 -12.51 20.11
N TYR A 39 -3.83 -11.48 20.71
CA TYR A 39 -2.89 -10.61 20.00
C TYR A 39 -1.70 -11.40 19.46
N HIS A 40 -1.13 -12.29 20.27
CA HIS A 40 -0.03 -13.16 19.85
C HIS A 40 -0.39 -13.99 18.59
N LYS A 41 -1.55 -14.64 18.60
CA LYS A 41 -2.04 -15.46 17.49
C LYS A 41 -2.33 -14.61 16.24
N MET A 42 -2.89 -13.42 16.41
CA MET A 42 -3.14 -12.49 15.29
C MET A 42 -1.85 -12.00 14.66
N ILE A 43 -0.84 -11.65 15.46
CA ILE A 43 0.49 -11.23 14.97
C ILE A 43 1.10 -12.37 14.16
N THR A 44 1.13 -13.59 14.71
CA THR A 44 1.70 -14.76 14.02
C THR A 44 1.05 -14.98 12.65
N LYS A 45 -0.29 -14.94 12.58
CA LYS A 45 -1.00 -15.13 11.31
C LYS A 45 -0.78 -14.00 10.30
N LEU A 46 -0.64 -12.76 10.77
CA LEU A 46 -0.35 -11.63 9.88
C LEU A 46 1.09 -11.65 9.37
N GLU A 47 2.04 -12.12 10.17
CA GLU A 47 3.42 -12.33 9.74
C GLU A 47 3.49 -13.42 8.66
N GLU A 48 2.77 -14.54 8.81
CA GLU A 48 2.65 -15.57 7.77
C GLU A 48 2.11 -15.00 6.45
N TYR A 49 0.98 -14.28 6.47
CA TYR A 49 0.43 -13.65 5.26
C TYR A 49 1.32 -12.55 4.68
N GLN A 50 2.09 -11.87 5.51
CA GLN A 50 3.05 -10.87 5.05
C GLN A 50 4.17 -11.54 4.25
N GLU A 51 4.71 -12.66 4.72
CA GLU A 51 5.72 -13.43 3.99
C GLU A 51 5.17 -13.94 2.66
N GLU A 52 3.97 -14.54 2.64
CA GLU A 52 3.31 -14.95 1.39
C GLU A 52 3.12 -13.79 0.41
N ALA A 53 2.75 -12.60 0.90
CA ALA A 53 2.59 -11.41 0.08
C ALA A 53 3.94 -10.86 -0.44
N LEU A 54 5.03 -11.05 0.30
CA LEU A 54 6.38 -10.68 -0.13
C LEU A 54 6.94 -11.63 -1.19
N GLU A 55 6.49 -12.88 -1.23
CA GLU A 55 6.80 -13.83 -2.31
C GLU A 55 6.01 -13.53 -3.60
N CYS A 56 4.92 -12.75 -3.51
CA CYS A 56 4.10 -12.39 -4.65
C CYS A 56 4.70 -11.23 -5.45
N GLU A 57 5.46 -11.53 -6.52
CA GLU A 57 6.11 -10.52 -7.38
C GLU A 57 5.17 -9.39 -7.85
N PRO A 58 3.93 -9.66 -8.33
CA PRO A 58 3.02 -8.59 -8.73
C PRO A 58 2.65 -7.63 -7.59
N LEU A 59 2.48 -8.13 -6.36
CA LEU A 59 2.18 -7.30 -5.20
C LEU A 59 3.38 -6.45 -4.81
N VAL A 60 4.58 -7.04 -4.76
CA VAL A 60 5.82 -6.31 -4.49
C VAL A 60 6.03 -5.20 -5.52
N MET A 61 5.86 -5.51 -6.81
CA MET A 61 5.99 -4.54 -7.88
C MET A 61 4.94 -3.43 -7.80
N ALA A 62 3.69 -3.77 -7.51
CA ALA A 62 2.62 -2.80 -7.32
C ALA A 62 2.96 -1.82 -6.17
N THR A 63 3.44 -2.33 -5.03
CA THR A 63 3.89 -1.49 -3.90
C THR A 63 5.07 -0.59 -4.29
N LEU A 64 6.11 -1.11 -4.95
CA LEU A 64 7.30 -0.34 -5.35
C LEU A 64 7.00 0.76 -6.38
N LEU A 65 6.05 0.51 -7.30
CA LEU A 65 5.70 1.44 -8.36
C LEU A 65 4.65 2.47 -7.92
N HIS A 66 3.98 2.25 -6.79
CA HIS A 66 2.85 3.09 -6.41
C HIS A 66 3.29 4.54 -6.11
N PRO A 67 2.69 5.54 -6.80
CA PRO A 67 3.03 6.96 -6.69
C PRO A 67 3.15 7.50 -5.27
N ALA A 68 2.24 7.09 -4.37
CA ALA A 68 2.21 7.59 -3.00
C ALA A 68 3.49 7.28 -2.22
N PHE A 69 4.08 6.09 -2.38
CA PHE A 69 5.33 5.76 -1.69
C PHE A 69 6.51 6.55 -2.25
N ARG A 70 6.57 6.69 -3.59
CA ARG A 70 7.61 7.48 -4.26
C ARG A 70 7.54 8.96 -3.89
N LEU A 71 6.34 9.53 -3.84
CA LEU A 71 6.15 10.92 -3.39
C LEU A 71 6.50 11.08 -1.91
N ARG A 72 6.20 10.10 -1.06
CA ARG A 72 6.59 10.13 0.36
C ARG A 72 8.12 10.10 0.54
N PHE A 73 8.84 9.39 -0.34
CA PHE A 73 10.30 9.44 -0.40
C PHE A 73 10.80 10.85 -0.79
N PHE A 74 10.19 11.49 -1.80
CA PHE A 74 10.48 12.89 -2.14
C PHE A 74 10.17 13.86 -1.00
N ALA A 75 9.06 13.66 -0.28
CA ALA A 75 8.71 14.48 0.88
C ALA A 75 9.77 14.41 1.97
N HIS A 76 10.34 13.22 2.18
CA HIS A 76 11.35 12.99 3.21
C HIS A 76 12.73 13.53 2.81
N CYS A 77 13.20 13.25 1.59
CA CYS A 77 14.55 13.61 1.15
C CYS A 77 14.65 15.02 0.55
N TRP A 78 13.60 15.49 -0.13
CA TRP A 78 13.57 16.79 -0.81
C TRP A 78 12.22 17.50 -0.64
N PRO A 79 11.87 17.91 0.60
CA PRO A 79 10.57 18.50 0.90
C PRO A 79 10.25 19.74 0.04
N LYS A 80 11.27 20.55 -0.30
CA LYS A 80 11.09 21.72 -1.18
C LYS A 80 10.74 21.36 -2.64
N ARG A 81 11.06 20.14 -3.09
CA ARG A 81 10.81 19.66 -4.46
C ARG A 81 9.62 18.72 -4.56
N GLU A 82 9.11 18.20 -3.45
CA GLU A 82 7.93 17.34 -3.43
C GLU A 82 6.71 17.95 -4.14
N PRO A 83 6.37 19.24 -3.96
CA PRO A 83 5.23 19.83 -4.66
C PRO A 83 5.39 19.80 -6.18
N SER A 84 6.60 20.09 -6.68
CA SER A 84 6.92 20.01 -8.11
C SER A 84 6.87 18.57 -8.62
N ALA A 85 7.38 17.61 -7.86
CA ALA A 85 7.34 16.19 -8.20
C ALA A 85 5.89 15.66 -8.26
N ARG A 86 5.04 16.09 -7.32
CA ARG A 86 3.61 15.80 -7.30
C ARG A 86 2.90 16.36 -8.53
N SER A 87 3.11 17.64 -8.84
CA SER A 87 2.53 18.28 -10.02
C SER A 87 2.95 17.57 -11.31
N LEU A 88 4.21 17.15 -11.42
CA LEU A 88 4.71 16.36 -12.55
C LEU A 88 3.99 15.00 -12.66
N LEU A 89 3.79 14.33 -11.53
CA LEU A 89 3.11 13.04 -11.46
C LEU A 89 1.64 13.16 -11.89
N GLU A 90 0.90 14.13 -11.33
CA GLU A 90 -0.50 14.40 -11.66
C GLU A 90 -0.67 14.75 -13.16
N LYS A 91 0.21 15.59 -13.69
CA LYS A 91 0.20 15.96 -15.12
C LYS A 91 0.37 14.73 -16.03
N ASN A 92 1.24 13.79 -15.67
CA ASN A 92 1.48 12.59 -16.47
C ASN A 92 0.40 11.53 -16.26
N PHE A 93 -0.16 11.43 -15.07
CA PHE A 93 -1.27 10.51 -14.78
C PHE A 93 -2.50 10.89 -15.61
N ASN A 94 -2.87 12.18 -15.64
CA ASN A 94 -3.98 12.67 -16.44
C ASN A 94 -3.80 12.41 -17.94
N LYS A 95 -2.57 12.50 -18.46
CA LYS A 95 -2.26 12.12 -19.85
C LYS A 95 -2.47 10.62 -20.11
N CYS A 96 -2.04 9.76 -19.19
CA CYS A 96 -2.20 8.31 -19.34
C CYS A 96 -3.68 7.91 -19.29
N VAL A 97 -4.48 8.53 -18.42
CA VAL A 97 -5.94 8.33 -18.37
C VAL A 97 -6.58 8.76 -19.68
N LEU A 98 -6.21 9.94 -20.22
CA LEU A 98 -6.72 10.43 -21.51
C LEU A 98 -6.31 9.53 -22.69
N LEU A 99 -5.12 8.96 -22.69
CA LEU A 99 -4.68 8.01 -23.71
C LEU A 99 -5.43 6.68 -23.61
N PHE A 100 -5.70 6.20 -22.39
CA PHE A 100 -6.50 5.01 -22.15
C PHE A 100 -7.96 5.21 -22.62
N THR A 101 -8.60 6.32 -22.30
CA THR A 101 -9.96 6.60 -22.76
C THR A 101 -10.03 6.76 -24.28
N PHE A 102 -9.00 7.35 -24.89
CA PHE A 102 -8.89 7.50 -26.35
C PHE A 102 -8.65 6.16 -27.06
N GLN A 103 -7.83 5.27 -26.51
CA GLN A 103 -7.62 3.92 -27.04
C GLN A 103 -8.87 3.05 -26.89
N VAL A 104 -9.53 3.08 -25.73
CA VAL A 104 -10.78 2.34 -25.48
C VAL A 104 -11.90 2.83 -26.41
N GLY A 105 -12.02 4.14 -26.62
CA GLY A 105 -12.99 4.72 -27.56
C GLY A 105 -12.76 4.29 -29.02
N LYS A 106 -11.51 4.05 -29.43
CA LYS A 106 -11.17 3.52 -30.75
C LYS A 106 -11.45 2.02 -30.89
N THR A 107 -11.32 1.23 -29.83
CA THR A 107 -11.62 -0.21 -29.85
C THR A 107 -13.12 -0.53 -29.83
N PHE A 108 -13.98 0.40 -29.39
CA PHE A 108 -15.45 0.22 -29.37
C PHE A 108 -16.18 0.81 -30.59
N SER A 109 -15.45 1.33 -31.58
CA SER A 109 -16.03 1.93 -32.81
C SER A 109 -15.81 1.08 -34.07
N LEU A 110 -15.66 -0.25 -33.92
CA LEU A 110 -15.59 -1.22 -35.02
C LEU A 110 -16.77 -2.20 -34.95
#